data_AF-A0A512JGB5-F1
#
_entry.id   AF-A0A512JGB5-F1
#
_cell.length_a   1.000
_cell.length_b   1.000
_cell.length_c   1.000
_cell.angle_alpha   90.00
_cell.angle_beta   90.00
_cell.angle_gamma   90.00
#
_symmetry.space_group_name_H-M   'P 1'
#
loop_
_entity.id
_entity.type
_entity.pdbx_description
1 polymer ?
#
loop_
_entity_poly.entity_id
_entity_poly.type
_entity_poly.pdbx_seq_one_letter_code
_entity_poly.pdbx_strand_id
1 'polypeptide(L)'
;MQFEYTPRNSGRSAVTDAATFRVERLRQGAFDDAPQSDITHLIDRSYRYHSSQELRWHIAERLGTSPAAIHLTATGRRDPRFSRQP
;
A
#
# COMPACT_ATOMS: atom_id res chain seq x y z
N MET A 1 3.21 3.84 13.55
CA MET A 1 1.99 4.23 12.82
C MET A 1 1.58 3.11 11.90
N GLN A 2 0.32 2.71 11.95
CA GLN A 2 -0.22 1.59 11.17
C GLN A 2 -1.00 2.15 10.00
N PHE A 3 -0.84 1.54 8.84
CA PHE A 3 -1.49 1.95 7.61
C PHE A 3 -2.00 0.73 6.88
N GLU A 4 -3.17 0.88 6.30
CA GLU A 4 -3.86 -0.13 5.53
C GLU A 4 -3.94 0.35 4.08
N TYR A 5 -3.49 -0.48 3.15
CA TYR A 5 -3.54 -0.14 1.73
C TYR A 5 -4.22 -1.24 0.92
N THR A 6 -5.01 -0.83 -0.08
CA THR A 6 -5.62 -1.74 -1.05
C THR A 6 -4.76 -1.76 -2.31
N PRO A 7 -3.96 -2.82 -2.54
CA PRO A 7 -3.20 -2.96 -3.77
C PRO A 7 -4.14 -3.27 -4.93
N ARG A 8 -3.94 -2.60 -6.05
CA ARG A 8 -4.57 -2.90 -7.33
C ARG A 8 -3.49 -3.28 -8.32
N ASN A 9 -3.63 -4.46 -8.94
CA ASN A 9 -2.69 -4.92 -9.96
C ASN A 9 -2.67 -3.92 -11.12
N SER A 10 -1.48 -3.42 -11.46
CA SER A 10 -1.28 -2.41 -12.51
C SER A 10 -0.49 -2.93 -13.71
N GLY A 11 -0.28 -4.24 -13.78
CA GLY A 11 0.51 -4.89 -14.82
C GLY A 11 2.02 -4.87 -14.52
N ARG A 12 2.82 -5.16 -15.55
CA ARG A 12 4.29 -5.12 -15.49
C ARG A 12 4.82 -3.74 -15.87
N SER A 13 5.94 -3.37 -15.26
CA SER A 13 6.66 -2.14 -15.62
C SER A 13 7.25 -2.28 -17.03
N ALA A 14 7.07 -1.28 -17.89
CA ALA A 14 7.67 -1.26 -19.22
C ALA A 14 9.20 -1.14 -19.18
N VAL A 15 9.76 -0.65 -18.07
CA VAL A 15 11.20 -0.39 -17.92
C VAL A 15 11.94 -1.60 -17.35
N THR A 16 11.32 -2.35 -16.43
CA THR A 16 11.98 -3.43 -15.70
C THR A 16 11.32 -4.79 -15.85
N ASP A 17 10.20 -4.87 -16.58
CA ASP A 17 9.29 -6.05 -16.68
C ASP A 17 8.84 -6.64 -15.33
N ALA A 18 9.12 -5.96 -14.21
CA ALA A 18 8.73 -6.41 -12.89
C ALA A 18 7.21 -6.21 -12.68
N ALA A 19 6.59 -7.12 -11.93
CA ALA A 19 5.22 -6.95 -11.48
C ALA A 19 5.10 -5.68 -10.62
N THR A 20 4.09 -4.86 -10.90
CA THR A 20 3.82 -3.63 -10.14
C THR A 20 2.39 -3.62 -9.63
N PHE A 21 2.18 -2.83 -8.58
CA PHE A 21 0.84 -2.50 -8.11
C PHE A 21 0.68 -1.00 -7.95
N ARG A 22 -0.55 -0.54 -8.10
CA ARG A 22 -0.98 0.79 -7.68
C ARG A 22 -1.73 0.69 -6.36
N VAL A 23 -1.79 1.78 -5.62
CA VAL A 23 -2.60 1.85 -4.42
C VAL A 23 -3.95 2.49 -4.77
N GLU A 24 -5.02 1.72 -4.61
CA GLU A 24 -6.38 2.22 -4.83
C GLU A 24 -6.88 3.06 -3.65
N ARG A 25 -6.57 2.61 -2.44
CA ARG A 25 -6.92 3.28 -1.18
C ARG A 25 -5.81 3.10 -0.17
N LEU A 26 -5.52 4.15 0.59
CA LEU A 26 -4.58 4.17 1.71
C LEU A 26 -5.26 4.82 2.92
N ARG A 27 -5.32 4.09 4.03
CA ARG A 27 -5.94 4.53 5.28
C ARG A 27 -4.89 4.50 6.38
N GLN A 28 -4.89 5.52 7.22
CA GLN A 28 -4.17 5.47 8.48
C GLN A 28 -5.01 4.69 9.49
N GLY A 29 -4.44 3.63 10.04
CA GLY A 29 -5.05 2.82 11.07
C GLY A 29 -5.29 3.62 12.35
N ALA A 30 -6.41 3.34 13.01
CA ALA A 30 -6.74 3.88 14.31
C ALA A 30 -5.77 3.33 15.36
N PHE A 31 -4.94 4.19 15.94
CA PHE A 31 -4.40 3.92 17.28
C PHE A 31 -5.37 4.59 18.26
N ASP A 32 -5.85 3.83 19.25
CA ASP A 32 -6.69 4.32 20.36
C ASP A 32 -7.89 5.19 19.96
N ASP A 33 -8.99 4.56 19.50
CA ASP A 33 -10.30 5.20 19.23
C ASP A 33 -10.31 6.35 18.21
N ALA A 34 -9.17 6.66 17.57
CA ALA A 34 -9.09 7.68 16.54
C ALA A 34 -9.74 7.19 15.23
N PRO A 35 -10.56 8.02 14.55
CA PRO A 35 -11.17 7.63 13.29
C PRO A 35 -10.11 7.34 12.22
N GLN A 36 -10.25 6.19 11.54
CA GLN A 36 -9.42 5.84 10.39
C GLN A 36 -9.53 6.94 9.32
N SER A 37 -8.43 7.67 9.11
CA SER A 37 -8.37 8.77 8.16
C SER A 37 -7.93 8.27 6.78
N ASP A 38 -8.67 8.65 5.73
CA ASP A 38 -8.28 8.38 4.35
C ASP A 38 -7.18 9.36 3.93
N ILE A 39 -5.98 8.82 3.71
CA ILE A 39 -4.79 9.58 3.33
C ILE A 39 -4.33 9.22 1.91
N THR A 40 -5.22 8.63 1.10
CA THR A 40 -4.91 8.28 -0.30
C THR A 40 -4.40 9.49 -1.10
N HIS A 41 -4.82 10.70 -0.73
CA HIS A 41 -4.37 11.95 -1.35
C HIS A 41 -2.89 12.29 -1.13
N LEU A 42 -2.22 11.68 -0.14
CA LEU A 42 -0.80 11.91 0.12
C LEU A 42 0.13 11.21 -0.87
N ILE A 43 -0.38 10.20 -1.57
CA ILE A 43 0.37 9.43 -2.56
C ILE A 43 -0.21 9.66 -3.95
N ASP A 44 0.64 9.52 -4.97
CA ASP A 44 0.18 9.48 -6.34
C ASP A 44 -0.39 8.09 -6.67
N ARG A 45 -1.71 8.02 -6.91
CA ARG A 45 -2.41 6.77 -7.26
C ARG A 45 -2.03 6.22 -8.64
N SER A 46 -1.44 7.05 -9.51
CA SER A 46 -0.96 6.63 -10.83
C SER A 46 0.40 5.94 -10.74
N TYR A 47 1.14 6.19 -9.65
CA TYR A 47 2.46 5.64 -9.41
C TYR A 47 2.41 4.12 -9.25
N ARG A 48 3.31 3.45 -9.97
CA ARG A 48 3.44 1.99 -9.97
C ARG A 48 4.53 1.60 -8.99
N TYR A 49 4.12 1.04 -7.86
CA TYR A 49 5.05 0.53 -6.86
C TYR A 49 5.52 -0.87 -7.24
N HIS A 50 6.82 -1.10 -7.09
CA HIS A 50 7.46 -2.40 -7.29
C HIS A 50 7.41 -3.26 -6.02
N SER A 51 7.25 -2.64 -4.83
CA SER A 51 7.16 -3.36 -3.56
C SER A 51 6.41 -2.57 -2.48
N SER A 52 5.96 -3.25 -1.44
CA SER A 52 5.41 -2.60 -0.24
C SER A 52 6.45 -1.78 0.51
N GLN A 53 7.74 -2.10 0.37
CA GLN A 53 8.84 -1.33 0.96
C GLN A 53 9.02 0.03 0.28
N GLU A 54 8.83 0.09 -1.04
CA GLU A 54 8.82 1.36 -1.78
C GLU A 54 7.64 2.24 -1.36
N LEU A 55 6.45 1.65 -1.22
CA LEU A 55 5.29 2.36 -0.67
C LEU A 55 5.57 2.90 0.74
N ARG A 56 6.25 2.10 1.59
CA ARG A 56 6.65 2.51 2.95
C ARG A 56 7.55 3.75 2.91
N TRP A 57 8.55 3.76 2.04
CA TRP A 57 9.45 4.91 1.87
C TRP A 57 8.71 6.14 1.39
N HIS A 58 7.84 6.00 0.38
CA HIS A 58 7.07 7.12 -0.14
C HIS A 58 6.16 7.72 0.94
N ILE A 59 5.46 6.91 1.74
CA ILE A 59 4.63 7.40 2.84
C ILE A 59 5.49 8.10 3.90
N ALA A 60 6.62 7.49 4.28
CA ALA A 60 7.52 8.04 5.29
C ALA A 60 8.07 9.42 4.88
N GLU A 61 8.45 9.59 3.61
CA GLU A 61 8.90 10.85 3.03
C GLU A 61 7.81 11.93 3.11
N ARG A 62 6.56 11.60 2.76
CA ARG A 62 5.43 12.54 2.80
C ARG A 62 5.05 12.95 4.21
N LEU A 63 5.23 12.06 5.18
CA LEU A 63 4.94 12.33 6.59
C LEU A 63 6.15 12.91 7.35
N GLY A 64 7.30 13.08 6.70
CA GLY A 64 8.53 13.56 7.35
C GLY A 64 9.01 12.64 8.49
N THR A 65 8.80 11.33 8.37
CA THR A 65 9.11 10.33 9.42
C THR A 65 10.04 9.23 8.92
N SER A 66 10.47 8.37 9.83
CA SER A 66 11.29 7.21 9.48
C SER A 66 10.44 6.09 8.87
N PRO A 67 10.89 5.42 7.79
CA PRO A 67 10.24 4.22 7.27
C PRO A 67 10.00 3.15 8.31
N ALA A 68 10.91 2.99 9.29
CA ALA A 68 10.77 2.00 10.36
C ALA A 68 9.55 2.26 11.26
N ALA A 69 9.07 3.50 11.33
CA ALA A 69 7.87 3.87 12.08
C ALA A 69 6.56 3.52 11.33
N ILE A 70 6.64 3.17 10.04
CA ILE A 70 5.50 2.89 9.16
C ILE A 70 5.26 1.37 9.06
N HIS A 71 4.17 0.91 9.66
CA HIS A 71 3.68 -0.46 9.52
C HIS A 71 2.60 -0.49 8.45
N LEU A 72 2.82 -1.26 7.38
CA LEU A 72 1.87 -1.41 6.26
C LEU A 72 1.22 -2.78 6.30
N THR A 73 -0.11 -2.80 6.25
CA THR A 73 -0.92 -4.00 6.08
C THR A 73 -1.66 -3.90 4.75
N ALA A 74 -1.52 -4.91 3.89
CA ALA A 74 -2.32 -4.98 2.67
C ALA A 74 -3.74 -5.43 3.01
N THR A 75 -4.73 -4.59 2.78
CA THR A 75 -6.16 -4.93 2.88
C THR A 75 -6.57 -5.63 1.58
N GLY A 76 -6.03 -6.83 1.38
CA GLY A 76 -6.48 -7.71 0.33
C GLY A 76 -7.77 -8.38 0.78
N ARG A 77 -8.86 -8.20 0.03
CA ARG A 77 -9.81 -9.30 -0.13
C ARG A 77 -8.94 -10.46 -0.64
N ARG A 78 -8.61 -11.43 0.22
CA ARG A 78 -8.08 -12.72 -0.24
C ARG A 78 -9.05 -13.15 -1.33
N ASP A 79 -8.64 -13.09 -2.59
CA ASP A 79 -9.42 -13.73 -3.64
C ASP A 79 -9.37 -15.22 -3.31
N PRO A 80 -10.49 -15.87 -2.91
CA PRO A 80 -10.47 -17.27 -2.52
C PRO A 80 -10.10 -18.20 -3.69
N ARG A 81 -9.97 -17.68 -4.91
CA ARG A 81 -9.57 -18.46 -6.09
C ARG A 81 -8.13 -18.98 -6.06
N PHE A 82 -7.26 -18.45 -5.18
CA PHE A 82 -5.91 -18.98 -4.97
C PHE A 82 -5.78 -19.84 -3.70
N SER A 83 -6.89 -20.16 -3.03
CA SER A 83 -6.95 -21.15 -1.95
C SER A 83 -7.74 -22.38 -2.38
N ARG A 84 -7.34 -22.97 -3.51
CA ARG A 84 -7.60 -24.36 -3.83
C ARG A 84 -6.59 -24.80 -4.88
N GLN A 85 -5.64 -25.61 -4.47
CA GLN A 85 -5.20 -26.74 -5.25
C GLN A 85 -4.87 -27.90 -4.30
N PRO A 86 -5.12 -29.15 -4.76
CA PRO A 86 -5.44 -30.33 -3.95
C PRO A 86 -4.27 -30.89 -3.14
#